data_AF-A0A077ZNU0-F1
#
_entry.id   AF-A0A077ZNU0-F1
#
_cell.length_a   1.000
_cell.length_b   1.000
_cell.length_c   1.000
_cell.angle_alpha   90.00
_cell.angle_beta   90.00
_cell.angle_gamma   90.00
#
_symmetry.space_group_name_H-M   'P 1'
#
loop_
_entity.id
_entity.type
_entity.pdbx_description
1 polymer ?
#
loop_
_entity_poly.entity_id
_entity_poly.type
_entity_poly.pdbx_seq_one_letter_code
_entity_poly.pdbx_strand_id
1 'polypeptide(L)'
;MAVLLFSSFSLSLARRQLAVRNTRRVTSTTMQECFKLTLGVFSETLSMQTDMVKVGWQTDQTYSTQSNHKYWNVRFRPYVKPDVLIQNEINIDKFFYNSIKVDIDSFMTNVFAETYIYDDGTICLNAGWQTEDVLLTVEIANKFQNCYKTIIQSLCDWSQWFSASAQLLDECDQSDSVDVTLYTWNPIAVDSKKLWYGIDTYPSTAAEIAKCKPGDIVTLKFIGLLLYDQLNKMHENDNKQ
;
A
#
# COMPACT_ATOMS: atom_id res chain seq x y z
N MET A 1 -63.24 24.64 -16.36
CA MET A 1 -63.40 23.34 -15.66
C MET A 1 -62.01 22.78 -15.46
N ALA A 2 -61.49 22.90 -14.23
CA ALA A 2 -60.09 22.62 -13.89
C ALA A 2 -59.92 21.13 -13.52
N VAL A 3 -58.94 20.47 -14.14
CA VAL A 3 -58.56 19.09 -13.81
C VAL A 3 -57.23 19.14 -13.07
N LEU A 4 -57.29 18.90 -11.76
CA LEU A 4 -56.15 18.71 -10.88
C LEU A 4 -55.61 17.28 -11.08
N LEU A 5 -54.40 17.16 -11.63
CA LEU A 5 -53.63 15.91 -11.64
C LEU A 5 -52.73 15.89 -10.40
N PHE A 6 -53.19 15.20 -9.36
CA PHE A 6 -52.36 14.68 -8.28
C PHE A 6 -51.94 13.25 -8.66
N SER A 7 -50.65 13.00 -8.85
CA SER A 7 -50.10 11.64 -8.80
C SER A 7 -48.73 11.64 -8.14
N SER A 8 -48.77 11.41 -6.83
CA SER A 8 -47.82 10.64 -6.00
C SER A 8 -46.38 10.51 -6.52
N PHE A 9 -45.50 11.40 -6.04
CA PHE A 9 -44.09 11.09 -5.88
C PHE A 9 -43.94 10.06 -4.76
N SER A 10 -43.67 8.80 -5.13
CA SER A 10 -43.18 7.79 -4.19
C SER A 10 -41.77 8.18 -3.76
N LEU A 11 -41.66 8.94 -2.68
CA LEU A 11 -40.44 9.12 -1.90
C LEU A 11 -40.09 7.77 -1.25
N SER A 12 -39.51 6.85 -2.01
CA SER A 12 -38.76 5.74 -1.41
C SER A 12 -37.52 6.33 -0.76
N LEU A 13 -37.60 6.62 0.53
CA LEU A 13 -36.45 6.82 1.39
C LEU A 13 -35.56 5.58 1.26
N ALA A 14 -34.59 5.63 0.37
CA ALA A 14 -33.42 4.77 0.42
C ALA A 14 -32.62 5.19 1.67
N ARG A 15 -33.05 4.71 2.84
CA ARG A 15 -32.18 4.64 4.02
C ARG A 15 -31.03 3.70 3.64
N ARG A 16 -29.99 4.26 3.00
CA ARG A 16 -28.65 3.67 3.01
C ARG A 16 -28.26 3.60 4.47
N GLN A 17 -28.51 2.46 5.11
CA GLN A 17 -27.86 2.13 6.36
C GLN A 17 -26.36 2.12 6.07
N LEU A 18 -25.70 3.21 6.43
CA LEU A 18 -24.25 3.27 6.50
C LEU A 18 -23.84 2.21 7.50
N ALA A 19 -23.42 1.05 6.99
CA ALA A 19 -22.80 0.01 7.80
C ALA A 19 -21.60 0.66 8.51
N VAL A 20 -21.70 0.80 9.83
CA VAL A 20 -20.62 1.32 10.65
C VAL A 20 -19.51 0.28 10.63
N ARG A 21 -18.51 0.49 9.77
CA ARG A 21 -17.35 -0.39 9.62
C ARG A 21 -16.23 0.11 10.52
N ASN A 22 -16.13 -0.45 11.73
CA ASN A 22 -15.05 -0.10 12.65
C ASN A 22 -13.84 -1.04 12.42
N THR A 23 -12.70 -0.50 12.00
CA THR A 23 -11.49 -1.29 11.66
C THR A 23 -10.33 -0.82 12.54
N ARG A 24 -9.65 -1.74 13.24
CA ARG A 24 -8.47 -1.44 14.09
C ARG A 24 -7.22 -2.08 13.50
N ARG A 25 -6.12 -1.33 13.38
CA ARG A 25 -4.83 -1.78 12.79
C ARG A 25 -3.66 -1.51 13.75
N VAL A 26 -2.65 -2.39 13.76
CA VAL A 26 -1.40 -2.27 14.57
C VAL A 26 -0.19 -2.67 13.70
N THR A 27 0.96 -1.98 13.78
CA THR A 27 2.15 -2.17 12.91
C THR A 27 3.49 -1.99 13.66
N SER A 28 4.62 -2.50 13.10
CA SER A 28 5.99 -2.54 13.68
C SER A 28 6.99 -1.51 13.08
N THR A 29 8.17 -1.30 13.70
CA THR A 29 9.22 -0.28 13.41
C THR A 29 10.42 -0.75 12.55
N THR A 30 11.25 0.21 12.11
CA THR A 30 12.23 0.15 10.99
C THR A 30 13.68 0.60 11.38
N MET A 31 14.73 0.20 10.64
CA MET A 31 16.17 0.59 10.81
C MET A 31 16.76 1.08 9.48
N GLN A 32 17.80 1.96 9.43
CA GLN A 32 18.43 2.54 8.21
C GLN A 32 19.98 2.46 8.16
N GLU A 33 20.55 2.10 7.00
CA GLU A 33 21.99 2.00 6.70
C GLU A 33 22.28 2.53 5.28
N CYS A 34 23.32 3.37 5.15
CA CYS A 34 23.79 3.92 3.87
C CYS A 34 25.31 3.69 3.72
N PHE A 35 25.79 3.37 2.52
CA PHE A 35 27.22 3.20 2.23
C PHE A 35 27.70 4.18 1.14
N LYS A 36 28.78 4.91 1.40
CA LYS A 36 29.36 5.88 0.45
C LYS A 36 30.85 5.57 0.23
N LEU A 37 31.25 5.43 -1.03
CA LEU A 37 32.64 5.23 -1.43
C LEU A 37 33.15 6.48 -2.15
N THR A 38 34.29 7.02 -1.72
CA THR A 38 34.88 8.22 -2.35
C THR A 38 36.32 7.91 -2.76
N LEU A 39 36.64 8.10 -4.05
CA LEU A 39 37.93 7.83 -4.66
C LEU A 39 38.38 9.05 -5.50
N GLY A 40 39.07 9.99 -4.87
CA GLY A 40 39.57 11.20 -5.54
C GLY A 40 38.44 12.12 -6.03
N VAL A 41 38.41 12.43 -7.32
CA VAL A 41 37.34 13.23 -7.98
C VAL A 41 36.08 12.42 -8.32
N PHE A 42 36.11 11.10 -8.05
CA PHE A 42 34.99 10.20 -8.25
C PHE A 42 34.32 9.91 -6.91
N SER A 43 33.00 10.11 -6.84
CA SER A 43 32.17 9.68 -5.71
C SER A 43 31.10 8.75 -6.24
N GLU A 44 31.05 7.53 -5.70
CA GLU A 44 29.97 6.59 -5.93
C GLU A 44 29.21 6.41 -4.60
N THR A 45 27.92 6.73 -4.62
CA THR A 45 27.05 6.58 -3.46
C THR A 45 26.00 5.55 -3.78
N LEU A 46 26.04 4.42 -3.08
CA LEU A 46 24.98 3.42 -3.12
C LEU A 46 24.14 3.58 -1.86
N SER A 47 22.94 4.11 -2.01
CA SER A 47 21.97 4.13 -0.93
C SER A 47 20.91 3.06 -1.17
N MET A 48 20.72 2.22 -0.16
CA MET A 48 19.66 1.23 -0.13
C MET A 48 18.75 1.59 1.03
N GLN A 49 17.46 1.74 0.75
CA GLN A 49 16.50 1.80 1.84
C GLN A 49 16.39 0.42 2.46
N THR A 50 16.32 0.42 3.77
CA THR A 50 16.56 -0.70 4.68
C THR A 50 15.30 -1.39 5.16
N ASP A 51 14.15 -0.82 4.82
CA ASP A 51 12.84 -1.38 5.12
C ASP A 51 12.34 -2.31 4.01
N MET A 52 13.29 -3.01 3.39
CA MET A 52 13.07 -3.79 2.18
C MET A 52 11.96 -4.82 2.32
N VAL A 53 11.73 -5.33 3.54
CA VAL A 53 10.68 -6.31 3.84
C VAL A 53 10.10 -6.06 5.23
N LYS A 54 8.80 -5.75 5.29
CA LYS A 54 8.01 -5.68 6.53
C LYS A 54 7.19 -6.96 6.65
N VAL A 55 7.29 -7.66 7.79
CA VAL A 55 6.43 -8.82 8.09
C VAL A 55 5.49 -8.44 9.22
N GLY A 56 4.22 -8.80 9.10
CA GLY A 56 3.24 -8.52 10.13
C GLY A 56 1.98 -9.35 9.98
N TRP A 57 0.98 -9.02 10.79
CA TRP A 57 -0.35 -9.56 10.66
C TRP A 57 -1.38 -8.47 10.90
N GLN A 58 -2.53 -8.61 10.26
CA GLN A 58 -3.68 -7.75 10.45
C GLN A 58 -4.90 -8.61 10.76
N THR A 59 -5.65 -8.22 11.78
CA THR A 59 -6.95 -8.84 12.09
C THR A 59 -8.03 -7.81 11.84
N ASP A 60 -8.93 -8.10 10.89
CA ASP A 60 -10.10 -7.27 10.65
C ASP A 60 -11.33 -7.97 11.22
N GLN A 61 -12.20 -7.18 11.83
CA GLN A 61 -13.51 -7.64 12.26
C GLN A 61 -14.55 -6.78 11.55
N THR A 62 -15.58 -7.38 10.98
CA THR A 62 -16.66 -6.66 10.31
C THR A 62 -17.98 -7.27 10.71
N TYR A 63 -18.84 -6.46 11.33
CA TYR A 63 -20.24 -6.80 11.56
C TYR A 63 -21.09 -6.15 10.48
N SER A 64 -22.00 -6.90 9.86
CA SER A 64 -22.87 -6.39 8.80
C SER A 64 -24.26 -7.00 8.91
N THR A 65 -25.25 -6.23 8.49
CA THR A 65 -26.68 -6.56 8.54
C THR A 65 -27.31 -6.47 7.15
N GLN A 66 -26.69 -7.11 6.17
CA GLN A 66 -27.11 -7.05 4.78
C GLN A 66 -28.13 -8.16 4.45
N SER A 67 -29.24 -7.78 3.82
CA SER A 67 -30.23 -8.73 3.24
C SER A 67 -30.81 -9.75 4.24
N ASN A 68 -31.49 -9.26 5.29
CA ASN A 68 -32.14 -10.05 6.36
C ASN A 68 -31.23 -10.94 7.21
N HIS A 69 -29.96 -11.09 6.86
CA HIS A 69 -28.99 -11.88 7.61
C HIS A 69 -27.97 -10.97 8.29
N LYS A 70 -27.71 -11.23 9.57
CA LYS A 70 -26.64 -10.58 10.32
C LYS A 70 -25.45 -11.51 10.35
N TYR A 71 -24.26 -11.00 10.06
CA TYR A 71 -23.05 -11.79 10.17
C TYR A 71 -21.92 -11.01 10.82
N TRP A 72 -21.09 -11.74 11.56
CA TRP A 72 -19.83 -11.28 12.09
C TRP A 72 -18.70 -11.98 11.34
N ASN A 73 -17.88 -11.20 10.65
CA ASN A 73 -16.70 -11.67 9.96
C ASN A 73 -15.45 -11.35 10.79
N VAL A 74 -14.59 -12.35 10.96
CA VAL A 74 -13.25 -12.19 11.51
C VAL A 74 -12.26 -12.66 10.44
N ARG A 75 -11.35 -11.77 10.05
CA ARG A 75 -10.34 -12.02 9.02
C ARG A 75 -8.96 -11.86 9.62
N PHE A 76 -8.15 -12.90 9.59
CA PHE A 76 -6.74 -12.87 9.96
C PHE A 76 -5.87 -12.86 8.69
N ARG A 77 -4.94 -11.92 8.59
CA ARG A 77 -4.08 -11.68 7.42
C ARG A 77 -2.62 -11.52 7.82
N PRO A 78 -1.84 -12.60 7.95
CA PRO A 78 -0.38 -12.48 7.93
C PRO A 78 0.05 -11.92 6.58
N TYR A 79 0.87 -10.87 6.59
CA TYR A 79 1.33 -10.19 5.40
C TYR A 79 2.84 -10.02 5.39
N VAL A 80 3.38 -10.00 4.18
CA VAL A 80 4.73 -9.56 3.87
C VAL A 80 4.58 -8.37 2.93
N LYS A 81 5.21 -7.25 3.30
CA LYS A 81 5.19 -5.99 2.55
C LYS A 81 6.62 -5.61 2.19
N PRO A 82 7.13 -6.03 1.02
CA PRO A 82 8.37 -5.50 0.50
C PRO A 82 8.24 -4.03 0.12
N ASP A 83 9.31 -3.26 0.29
CA ASP A 83 9.37 -1.82 0.07
C ASP A 83 10.83 -1.47 -0.26
N VAL A 84 11.16 -1.54 -1.55
CA VAL A 84 12.56 -1.56 -2.02
C VAL A 84 12.85 -0.31 -2.82
N LEU A 85 13.71 0.54 -2.25
CA LEU A 85 14.28 1.69 -2.93
C LEU A 85 15.79 1.53 -3.01
N ILE A 86 16.30 1.41 -4.24
CA ILE A 86 17.72 1.34 -4.55
C ILE A 86 18.07 2.58 -5.35
N GLN A 87 18.98 3.40 -4.82
CA GLN A 87 19.49 4.57 -5.52
C GLN A 87 21.00 4.46 -5.65
N ASN A 88 21.47 4.47 -6.89
CA ASN A 88 22.88 4.53 -7.22
C ASN A 88 23.18 5.90 -7.81
N GLU A 89 24.13 6.61 -7.22
CA GLU A 89 24.61 7.89 -7.70
C GLU A 89 26.10 7.81 -8.05
N ILE A 90 26.42 8.13 -9.30
CA ILE A 90 27.77 8.29 -9.80
C ILE A 90 27.98 9.78 -10.06
N ASN A 91 28.89 10.38 -9.31
CA ASN A 91 29.27 11.77 -9.48
C ASN A 91 30.76 11.89 -9.82
N ILE A 92 31.03 12.42 -11.01
CA ILE A 92 32.36 12.81 -11.47
C ILE A 92 32.42 14.33 -11.35
N ASP A 93 33.23 14.81 -10.41
CA ASP A 93 33.30 16.24 -10.09
C ASP A 93 33.55 17.08 -11.36
N LYS A 94 32.75 18.15 -11.50
CA LYS A 94 32.78 19.12 -12.63
C LYS A 94 32.54 18.56 -14.04
N PHE A 95 32.11 17.31 -14.20
CA PHE A 95 31.91 16.73 -15.53
C PHE A 95 30.53 16.11 -15.72
N PHE A 96 30.21 15.12 -14.88
CA PHE A 96 29.08 14.23 -15.15
C PHE A 96 28.45 13.73 -13.86
N TYR A 97 27.13 13.78 -13.82
CA TYR A 97 26.33 13.20 -12.76
C TYR A 97 25.32 12.23 -13.37
N ASN A 98 25.33 11.00 -12.88
CA ASN A 98 24.35 9.99 -13.24
C ASN A 98 23.71 9.45 -11.96
N SER A 99 22.39 9.39 -11.95
CA SER A 99 21.62 8.73 -10.91
C SER A 99 20.71 7.70 -11.53
N ILE A 100 20.71 6.50 -10.96
CA ILE A 100 19.81 5.42 -11.30
C ILE A 100 19.02 5.09 -10.04
N LYS A 101 17.73 5.34 -10.10
CA LYS A 101 16.78 5.04 -9.03
C LYS A 101 15.86 3.91 -9.48
N VAL A 102 15.91 2.81 -8.74
CA VAL A 102 15.00 1.68 -8.90
C VAL A 102 14.08 1.69 -7.68
N ASP A 103 12.81 1.92 -7.95
CA ASP A 103 11.76 2.04 -6.95
C ASP A 103 10.73 0.92 -7.18
N ILE A 104 10.51 0.11 -6.15
CA ILE A 104 9.47 -0.91 -6.14
C ILE A 104 8.45 -0.47 -5.11
N ASP A 105 7.28 -0.06 -5.58
CA ASP A 105 6.21 0.42 -4.71
C ASP A 105 5.80 -0.68 -3.73
N SER A 106 5.35 -0.22 -2.57
CA SER A 106 5.21 -1.01 -1.37
C SER A 106 3.93 -1.87 -1.39
N PHE A 107 3.99 -3.03 -2.02
CA PHE A 107 2.84 -3.93 -2.17
C PHE A 107 2.68 -4.90 -1.01
N MET A 108 1.44 -5.29 -0.66
CA MET A 108 1.20 -6.36 0.31
C MET A 108 0.93 -7.69 -0.38
N THR A 109 1.65 -8.73 0.04
CA THR A 109 1.29 -10.12 -0.22
C THR A 109 0.89 -10.77 1.09
N ASN A 110 -0.32 -11.31 1.15
CA ASN A 110 -0.85 -11.89 2.37
C ASN A 110 -1.56 -13.22 2.12
N VAL A 111 -1.42 -14.13 3.07
CA VAL A 111 -2.36 -15.25 3.23
C VAL A 111 -3.49 -14.74 4.11
N PHE A 112 -4.70 -15.23 3.92
CA PHE A 112 -5.81 -14.88 4.80
C PHE A 112 -6.62 -16.10 5.21
N ALA A 113 -7.12 -16.05 6.44
CA ALA A 113 -8.14 -16.94 6.97
C ALA A 113 -9.31 -16.08 7.44
N GLU A 114 -10.51 -16.44 7.02
CA GLU A 114 -11.73 -15.70 7.30
C GLU A 114 -12.78 -16.63 7.88
N THR A 115 -13.45 -16.17 8.92
CA THR A 115 -14.57 -16.85 9.55
C THR A 115 -15.78 -15.94 9.49
N TYR A 116 -16.87 -16.41 8.92
CA TYR A 116 -18.18 -15.78 8.95
C TYR A 116 -19.06 -16.52 9.93
N ILE A 117 -19.59 -15.81 10.93
CA ILE A 117 -20.56 -16.34 11.89
C ILE A 117 -21.88 -15.65 11.61
N TYR A 118 -22.86 -16.41 11.14
CA TYR A 118 -24.21 -15.93 10.86
C TYR A 118 -25.10 -15.99 12.10
N ASP A 119 -26.20 -15.25 12.07
CA ASP A 119 -27.23 -15.23 13.11
C ASP A 119 -27.98 -16.54 13.29
N ASP A 120 -28.04 -17.37 12.25
CA ASP A 120 -28.55 -18.74 12.31
C ASP A 120 -27.56 -19.74 12.95
N GLY A 121 -26.36 -19.27 13.35
CA GLY A 121 -25.30 -20.10 13.92
C GLY A 121 -24.44 -20.82 12.87
N THR A 122 -24.68 -20.59 11.58
CA THR A 122 -23.85 -21.14 10.50
C THR A 122 -22.47 -20.49 10.53
N ILE A 123 -21.43 -21.32 10.41
CA ILE A 123 -20.04 -20.85 10.32
C ILE A 123 -19.50 -21.18 8.93
N CYS A 124 -19.11 -20.14 8.18
CA CYS A 124 -18.36 -20.32 6.94
C CYS A 124 -16.88 -19.99 7.17
N LEU A 125 -16.01 -20.86 6.71
CA LEU A 125 -14.56 -20.64 6.71
C LEU A 125 -14.10 -20.40 5.27
N ASN A 126 -13.32 -19.35 5.06
CA ASN A 126 -12.66 -19.08 3.81
C ASN A 126 -11.16 -18.96 4.07
N ALA A 127 -10.36 -19.42 3.10
CA ALA A 127 -8.92 -19.24 3.15
C ALA A 127 -8.38 -19.02 1.74
N GLY A 128 -7.46 -18.06 1.63
CA GLY A 128 -6.93 -17.62 0.36
C GLY A 128 -5.57 -16.97 0.49
N TRP A 129 -5.06 -16.51 -0.64
CA TRP A 129 -4.00 -15.52 -0.68
C TRP A 129 -4.45 -14.33 -1.51
N GLN A 130 -3.89 -13.18 -1.20
CA GLN A 130 -4.12 -11.92 -1.88
C GLN A 130 -2.77 -11.24 -2.11
N THR A 131 -2.58 -10.70 -3.31
CA THR A 131 -1.44 -9.87 -3.68
C THR A 131 -1.97 -8.58 -4.28
N GLU A 132 -1.56 -7.45 -3.69
CA GLU A 132 -1.82 -6.10 -4.18
C GLU A 132 -1.05 -5.83 -5.49
N ASP A 133 -1.40 -4.72 -6.16
CA ASP A 133 -0.69 -4.28 -7.34
C ASP A 133 0.78 -3.96 -7.07
N VAL A 134 1.64 -4.25 -8.05
CA VAL A 134 3.10 -4.05 -7.93
C VAL A 134 3.55 -3.10 -9.01
N LEU A 135 4.02 -1.92 -8.62
CA LEU A 135 4.56 -0.93 -9.55
C LEU A 135 6.08 -0.87 -9.41
N LEU A 136 6.79 -1.25 -10.46
CA LEU A 136 8.23 -1.06 -10.56
C LEU A 136 8.51 0.14 -11.46
N THR A 137 9.26 1.10 -10.92
CA THR A 137 9.66 2.32 -11.63
C THR A 137 11.18 2.41 -11.68
N VAL A 138 11.73 2.54 -12.88
CA VAL A 138 13.14 2.84 -13.11
C VAL A 138 13.28 4.26 -13.62
N GLU A 139 13.92 5.09 -12.81
CA GLU A 139 14.20 6.50 -13.11
C GLU A 139 15.71 6.64 -13.32
N ILE A 140 16.09 7.30 -14.41
CA ILE A 140 17.49 7.65 -14.64
C ILE A 140 17.57 9.15 -14.85
N ALA A 141 18.50 9.77 -14.14
CA ALA A 141 18.87 11.16 -14.33
C ALA A 141 20.30 11.22 -14.86
N ASN A 142 20.47 11.79 -16.06
CA ASN A 142 21.78 12.09 -16.62
C ASN A 142 21.92 13.61 -16.68
N LYS A 143 22.92 14.13 -15.97
CA LYS A 143 23.17 15.57 -15.90
C LYS A 143 24.62 15.83 -16.26
N PHE A 144 24.83 16.80 -17.14
CA PHE A 144 26.15 17.34 -17.41
C PHE A 144 26.34 18.58 -16.57
N GLN A 145 27.57 18.81 -16.09
CA GLN A 145 27.88 20.03 -15.35
C GLN A 145 28.12 21.15 -16.37
N ASN A 146 27.30 22.19 -16.34
CA ASN A 146 27.54 23.45 -17.02
C ASN A 146 28.47 24.27 -16.15
N CYS A 147 29.77 24.09 -16.38
CA CYS A 147 30.80 24.85 -15.71
C CYS A 147 31.14 26.12 -16.48
N TYR A 148 31.14 27.25 -15.79
CA TYR A 148 31.52 28.55 -16.34
C TYR A 148 32.74 29.09 -15.60
N LYS A 149 33.56 29.83 -16.34
CA LYS A 149 34.62 30.65 -15.77
C LYS A 149 34.23 32.11 -15.93
N THR A 150 34.15 32.83 -14.82
CA THR A 150 33.87 34.26 -14.85
C THR A 150 35.13 34.97 -15.33
N ILE A 151 35.13 35.38 -16.61
CA ILE A 151 36.31 35.98 -17.24
C ILE A 151 36.64 37.33 -16.58
N ILE A 152 35.62 38.11 -16.25
CA ILE A 152 35.76 39.46 -15.66
C ILE A 152 34.69 39.61 -14.59
N GLN A 153 35.08 39.49 -13.31
CA GLN A 153 34.20 39.84 -12.19
C GLN A 153 34.11 41.37 -12.03
N SER A 154 35.25 42.04 -12.26
CA SER A 154 35.40 43.49 -12.33
C SER A 154 36.58 43.80 -13.26
N LEU A 155 36.50 44.88 -14.05
CA LEU A 155 37.58 45.28 -14.98
C LEU A 155 38.92 45.56 -14.27
N CYS A 156 38.89 45.80 -12.96
CA CYS A 156 40.05 46.11 -12.14
C CYS A 156 40.60 44.90 -11.37
N ASP A 157 39.92 43.75 -11.38
CA ASP A 157 40.32 42.57 -10.60
C ASP A 157 40.53 41.36 -11.52
N TRP A 158 41.80 41.07 -11.80
CA TRP A 158 42.25 39.94 -12.62
C TRP A 158 42.79 38.78 -11.76
N SER A 159 42.60 38.83 -10.45
CA SER A 159 43.18 37.85 -9.51
C SER A 159 42.71 36.41 -9.79
N GLN A 160 41.51 36.22 -10.34
CA GLN A 160 40.98 34.91 -10.73
C GLN A 160 41.71 34.23 -11.91
N TRP A 161 42.54 34.96 -12.66
CA TRP A 161 43.36 34.41 -13.74
C TRP A 161 44.82 34.16 -13.35
N PHE A 162 45.37 35.06 -12.54
CA PHE A 162 46.81 35.09 -12.24
C PHE A 162 47.17 34.54 -10.86
N SER A 163 46.18 34.25 -10.00
CA SER A 163 46.48 33.63 -8.71
C SER A 163 46.96 32.19 -8.88
N ALA A 164 47.86 31.76 -8.01
CA ALA A 164 48.36 30.38 -7.98
C ALA A 164 47.27 29.35 -7.65
N SER A 165 46.13 29.79 -7.12
CA SER A 165 44.95 28.98 -6.79
C SER A 165 43.84 29.07 -7.85
N ALA A 166 44.07 29.75 -8.98
CA ALA A 166 43.08 29.91 -10.02
C ALA A 166 42.66 28.54 -10.60
N GLN A 167 41.39 28.20 -10.43
CA GLN A 167 40.84 26.99 -11.02
C GLN A 167 40.49 27.25 -12.49
N LEU A 168 40.51 26.20 -13.32
CA LEU A 168 40.12 26.32 -14.73
C LEU A 168 38.60 26.59 -14.88
N LEU A 169 37.81 26.14 -13.90
CA LEU A 169 36.35 26.24 -13.84
C LEU A 169 35.97 26.60 -12.40
N ASP A 170 35.25 27.72 -12.23
CA ASP A 170 35.00 28.34 -10.93
C ASP A 170 33.60 27.98 -10.39
N GLU A 171 32.57 27.99 -11.24
CA GLU A 171 31.19 27.67 -10.86
C GLU A 171 30.64 26.61 -11.82
N CYS A 172 30.02 25.57 -11.28
CA CYS A 172 29.41 24.49 -12.05
C CYS A 172 27.98 24.29 -11.58
N ASP A 173 27.03 24.45 -12.50
CA ASP A 173 25.61 24.17 -12.27
C ASP A 173 25.18 22.94 -13.09
N GLN A 174 24.24 22.14 -12.57
CA GLN A 174 23.71 21.01 -13.33
C GLN A 174 22.89 21.50 -14.53
N SER A 175 23.06 20.86 -15.70
CA SER A 175 22.42 21.27 -16.96
C SER A 175 20.89 21.20 -16.95
N ASP A 176 20.30 20.35 -16.11
CA ASP A 176 18.84 20.19 -15.96
C ASP A 176 18.52 19.56 -14.59
N SER A 177 17.34 19.85 -14.03
CA SER A 177 16.85 19.28 -12.77
C SER A 177 15.79 18.19 -12.96
N VAL A 178 15.41 17.87 -14.20
CA VAL A 178 14.32 16.93 -14.48
C VAL A 178 14.82 15.48 -14.52
N ASP A 179 14.24 14.62 -13.68
CA ASP A 179 14.44 13.18 -13.75
C ASP A 179 13.59 12.59 -14.88
N VAL A 180 14.16 11.64 -15.63
CA VAL A 180 13.46 10.99 -16.74
C VAL A 180 13.12 9.55 -16.32
N THR A 181 11.81 9.26 -16.23
CA THR A 181 11.32 7.90 -16.05
C THR A 181 11.59 7.12 -17.33
N LEU A 182 12.48 6.12 -17.28
CA LEU A 182 12.80 5.31 -18.46
C LEU A 182 11.80 4.20 -18.69
N TYR A 183 11.39 3.55 -17.60
CA TYR A 183 10.62 2.34 -17.68
C TYR A 183 9.74 2.18 -16.45
N THR A 184 8.45 2.02 -16.70
CA THR A 184 7.47 1.66 -15.68
C THR A 184 6.92 0.30 -16.06
N TRP A 185 7.07 -0.67 -15.15
CA TRP A 185 6.56 -2.03 -15.34
C TRP A 185 5.63 -2.41 -14.22
N ASN A 186 4.44 -2.83 -14.62
CA ASN A 186 3.43 -3.31 -13.71
C ASN A 186 3.20 -4.81 -13.95
N PRO A 187 3.95 -5.71 -13.30
CA PRO A 187 3.77 -7.16 -13.45
C PRO A 187 2.40 -7.65 -12.94
N ILE A 188 1.78 -6.93 -11.99
CA ILE A 188 0.50 -7.28 -11.38
C ILE A 188 -0.38 -6.03 -11.37
N ALA A 189 -1.11 -5.80 -12.46
CA ALA A 189 -1.86 -4.56 -12.66
C ALA A 189 -3.17 -4.45 -11.89
N VAL A 190 -3.61 -5.55 -11.27
CA VAL A 190 -4.86 -5.62 -10.51
C VAL A 190 -4.65 -6.55 -9.33
N ASP A 191 -5.18 -6.16 -8.18
CA ASP A 191 -5.27 -7.00 -6.99
C ASP A 191 -5.74 -8.42 -7.36
N SER A 192 -4.86 -9.38 -7.11
CA SER A 192 -5.18 -10.78 -7.35
C SER A 192 -5.55 -11.45 -6.04
N LYS A 193 -6.77 -11.96 -5.97
CA LYS A 193 -7.27 -12.76 -4.85
C LYS A 193 -7.56 -14.16 -5.36
N LYS A 194 -6.99 -15.16 -4.71
CA LYS A 194 -7.27 -16.57 -5.03
C LYS A 194 -7.58 -17.33 -3.76
N LEU A 195 -8.77 -17.92 -3.73
CA LEU A 195 -9.20 -18.80 -2.65
C LEU A 195 -8.73 -20.22 -2.97
N TRP A 196 -8.15 -20.87 -1.98
CA TRP A 196 -7.92 -22.32 -1.99
C TRP A 196 -9.04 -23.06 -1.25
N TYR A 197 -9.74 -22.36 -0.35
CA TYR A 197 -10.88 -22.88 0.38
C TYR A 197 -11.97 -21.81 0.56
N GLY A 198 -13.23 -22.19 0.38
CA GLY A 198 -14.39 -21.32 0.60
C GLY A 198 -14.95 -20.66 -0.66
N ILE A 199 -15.74 -19.60 -0.49
CA ILE A 199 -16.42 -18.85 -1.57
C ILE A 199 -16.05 -17.38 -1.52
N ASP A 200 -15.81 -16.77 -2.69
CA ASP A 200 -15.35 -15.37 -2.79
C ASP A 200 -16.50 -14.37 -2.63
N THR A 201 -17.67 -14.74 -3.15
CA THR A 201 -18.89 -13.95 -3.04
C THR A 201 -19.48 -14.08 -1.64
N TYR A 202 -19.69 -12.95 -0.98
CA TYR A 202 -20.51 -12.87 0.22
C TYR A 202 -21.85 -13.56 -0.05
N PRO A 203 -22.15 -14.68 0.61
CA PRO A 203 -23.41 -15.35 0.38
C PRO A 203 -24.51 -14.45 0.95
N SER A 204 -25.29 -13.86 0.05
CA SER A 204 -26.37 -12.93 0.37
C SER A 204 -27.74 -13.62 0.37
N THR A 205 -27.76 -14.87 -0.11
CA THR A 205 -28.95 -15.72 -0.19
C THR A 205 -28.72 -17.03 0.57
N ALA A 206 -29.80 -17.60 1.13
CA ALA A 206 -29.75 -18.89 1.81
C ALA A 206 -29.15 -20.02 0.93
N ALA A 207 -29.35 -19.96 -0.40
CA ALA A 207 -28.77 -20.91 -1.34
C ALA A 207 -27.25 -20.80 -1.47
N GLU A 208 -26.68 -19.60 -1.31
CA GLU A 208 -25.24 -19.38 -1.28
C GLU A 208 -24.65 -19.75 0.09
N ILE A 209 -25.38 -19.50 1.18
CA ILE A 209 -25.00 -19.96 2.52
C ILE A 209 -24.94 -21.49 2.53
N ALA A 210 -25.87 -22.18 1.87
CA ALA A 210 -25.84 -23.64 1.70
C ALA A 210 -24.65 -24.15 0.85
N LYS A 211 -24.05 -23.28 0.03
CA LYS A 211 -22.83 -23.59 -0.74
C LYS A 211 -21.54 -23.34 0.05
N CYS A 212 -21.59 -22.59 1.14
CA CYS A 212 -20.54 -22.73 2.15
C CYS A 212 -20.56 -24.19 2.56
N LYS A 213 -19.60 -24.99 2.08
CA LYS A 213 -19.36 -26.28 2.68
C LYS A 213 -18.79 -25.97 4.06
N PRO A 214 -19.51 -26.21 5.17
CA PRO A 214 -18.83 -26.29 6.45
C PRO A 214 -17.74 -27.32 6.22
N GLY A 215 -16.49 -26.92 6.45
CA GLY A 215 -15.40 -27.88 6.34
C GLY A 215 -15.77 -29.02 7.24
N ASP A 216 -15.73 -30.25 6.72
CA ASP A 216 -15.88 -31.48 7.49
C ASP A 216 -14.66 -31.69 8.43
N ILE A 217 -14.00 -30.59 8.80
CA ILE A 217 -13.00 -30.49 9.85
C ILE A 217 -13.81 -30.32 11.13
N VAL A 218 -14.33 -31.47 11.57
CA VAL A 218 -14.85 -31.73 12.91
C VAL A 218 -16.21 -31.06 13.17
N THR A 219 -17.14 -31.90 13.63
CA THR A 219 -18.37 -31.64 14.36
C THR A 219 -18.30 -30.49 15.40
N LEU A 220 -18.18 -29.25 14.93
CA LEU A 220 -18.14 -28.02 15.73
C LEU A 220 -19.52 -27.34 15.86
N LYS A 221 -20.61 -28.05 15.55
CA LYS A 221 -21.98 -27.54 15.78
C LYS A 221 -22.22 -27.10 17.24
N PHE A 222 -21.53 -27.71 18.21
CA PHE A 222 -21.63 -27.35 19.63
C PHE A 222 -20.80 -26.11 20.03
N ILE A 223 -19.65 -25.87 19.40
CA ILE A 223 -18.78 -24.74 19.77
C ILE A 223 -19.29 -23.43 19.15
N GLY A 224 -19.88 -23.49 17.95
CA GLY A 224 -20.44 -22.30 17.29
C GLY A 224 -21.58 -21.65 18.07
N LEU A 225 -22.51 -22.46 18.60
CA LEU A 225 -23.63 -21.97 19.41
C LEU A 225 -23.17 -21.32 20.73
N LEU A 226 -22.15 -21.90 21.39
CA LEU A 226 -21.60 -21.35 22.63
C LEU A 226 -20.84 -20.03 22.40
N LEU A 227 -20.07 -19.92 21.31
CA LEU A 227 -19.38 -18.68 20.96
C LEU A 227 -20.35 -17.56 20.58
N TYR A 228 -21.41 -17.88 19.83
CA TYR A 228 -22.41 -16.90 19.43
C TYR A 228 -23.20 -16.33 20.64
N ASP A 229 -23.60 -17.19 21.58
CA ASP A 229 -24.30 -16.76 22.81
C ASP A 229 -23.43 -15.84 23.68
N GLN A 230 -22.12 -16.13 23.79
CA GLN A 230 -21.17 -15.28 24.53
C GLN A 230 -20.96 -13.92 23.84
N LEU A 231 -20.88 -13.89 22.50
CA LEU A 231 -20.71 -12.65 21.74
C LEU A 231 -21.95 -11.74 21.83
N ASN A 232 -23.17 -12.30 21.75
CA ASN A 232 -24.39 -11.52 21.90
C ASN A 232 -24.51 -10.93 23.32
N LYS A 233 -24.12 -11.67 24.36
CA LYS A 233 -24.10 -11.15 25.74
C LYS A 233 -23.12 -9.99 25.93
N MET A 234 -21.96 -10.02 25.26
CA MET A 234 -21.02 -8.89 25.29
C MET A 234 -21.60 -7.67 24.58
N HIS A 235 -22.23 -7.85 23.41
CA HIS A 235 -22.78 -6.73 22.64
C HIS A 235 -24.02 -6.09 23.30
N GLU A 236 -24.82 -6.84 24.06
CA GLU A 236 -25.93 -6.29 24.86
C GLU A 236 -25.45 -5.47 26.06
N ASN A 237 -24.31 -5.81 26.65
CA ASN A 237 -23.76 -5.06 27.79
C ASN A 237 -23.18 -3.70 27.38
N ASP A 238 -22.57 -3.61 26.19
CA ASP A 238 -22.02 -2.35 25.66
C ASP A 238 -23.11 -1.33 25.30
N ASN A 239 -24.36 -1.77 25.06
CA ASN A 239 -25.49 -0.87 24.77
C ASN A 239 -26.27 -0.42 26.02
N LYS A 240 -25.93 -0.93 27.21
CA LYS A 240 -26.60 -0.58 28.48
C LYS A 240 -25.80 0.41 29.34
N GLN A 241 -24.65 0.88 28.86
CA GLN A 241 -23.88 1.98 29.43
C GLN A 241 -24.03 3.23 28.55
#